data_AF-A0A1E1WEU4-F1
#
_entry.id   AF-A0A1E1WEU4-F1
#
_cell.length_a   1.000
_cell.length_b   1.000
_cell.length_c   1.000
_cell.angle_alpha   90.00
_cell.angle_beta   90.00
_cell.angle_gamma   90.00
#
_symmetry.space_group_name_H-M   'P 1'
#
loop_
_entity.id
_entity.type
_entity.pdbx_description
1 polymer ?
#
loop_
_entity_poly.entity_id
_entity_poly.type
_entity_poly.pdbx_seq_one_letter_code
_entity_poly.pdbx_strand_id
1 'polypeptide(L)'
;PNAQLKYSEPIVRPTESKLSPLTSRDVIPPARQIYQLINTYSFHVAKATEVSPIVSLLCDMLYESEFEAQMWMIYNSCKQLMGVGDAYPSKYSVKLEKGDYTLRLNIRHENKSLLEKLQELPVIIQQRLPQPITLDVYCSQPQALTGGKKISSLPLQSGTLIPLYFTSVPADKIGRSNLTIGHTLTGTVTFAKDELGRKVD
;
A
#
# COMPACT_ATOMS: atom_id res chain seq x y z
N PRO A 1 -19.53 13.59 -9.18
CA PRO A 1 -18.61 12.51 -8.75
C PRO A 1 -17.26 12.69 -9.43
N ASN A 2 -16.17 12.41 -8.71
CA ASN A 2 -14.81 12.47 -9.24
C ASN A 2 -14.04 11.24 -8.73
N ALA A 3 -13.55 10.40 -9.64
CA ALA A 3 -12.76 9.22 -9.32
C ALA A 3 -11.34 9.39 -9.83
N GLN A 4 -10.35 9.27 -8.95
CA GLN A 4 -8.95 9.41 -9.29
C GLN A 4 -8.13 8.28 -8.66
N LEU A 5 -7.36 7.60 -9.49
CA LEU A 5 -6.30 6.69 -9.05
C LEU A 5 -5.03 7.50 -8.82
N LYS A 6 -4.44 7.39 -7.64
CA LYS A 6 -3.30 8.19 -7.18
C LYS A 6 -2.05 7.35 -6.93
N TYR A 7 -2.21 6.06 -6.67
CA TYR A 7 -1.13 5.17 -6.28
C TYR A 7 -1.12 3.89 -7.11
N SER A 8 0.08 3.32 -7.20
CA SER A 8 0.41 2.03 -7.79
C SER A 8 0.93 1.14 -6.68
N GLU A 9 0.41 -0.08 -6.59
CA GLU A 9 0.62 -0.98 -5.45
C GLU A 9 1.13 -2.35 -5.92
N PRO A 10 2.40 -2.45 -6.35
CA PRO A 10 3.05 -3.73 -6.55
C PRO A 10 3.18 -4.49 -5.23
N ILE A 11 2.90 -5.79 -5.29
CA ILE A 11 3.08 -6.73 -4.17
C ILE A 11 4.44 -7.41 -4.33
N VAL A 12 5.22 -7.42 -3.25
CA VAL A 12 6.50 -8.13 -3.19
C VAL A 12 6.46 -9.22 -2.13
N ARG A 13 7.05 -10.36 -2.47
CA ARG A 13 7.28 -11.47 -1.54
C ARG A 13 8.70 -11.38 -0.98
N PRO A 14 8.94 -11.94 0.21
CA PRO A 14 10.28 -11.93 0.77
C PRO A 14 11.21 -12.79 -0.10
N THR A 15 12.41 -12.26 -0.37
CA THR A 15 13.49 -13.00 -1.05
C THR A 15 14.30 -13.84 -0.06
N GLU A 16 14.25 -13.48 1.23
CA GLU A 16 14.90 -14.19 2.32
C GLU A 16 14.13 -13.96 3.62
N SER A 17 13.99 -15.00 4.43
CA SER A 17 13.35 -14.93 5.75
C SER A 17 14.22 -15.63 6.79
N LYS A 18 14.65 -14.88 7.81
CA LYS A 18 15.57 -15.37 8.86
C LYS A 18 14.90 -15.28 10.23
N LEU A 19 14.71 -16.44 10.86
CA LEU A 19 14.16 -16.56 12.20
C LEU A 19 15.29 -16.89 13.18
N SER A 20 15.44 -16.10 14.24
CA SER A 20 16.52 -16.26 15.22
C SER A 20 16.09 -15.79 16.62
N PRO A 21 16.66 -16.37 17.69
CA PRO A 21 16.48 -15.80 19.02
C PRO A 21 17.17 -14.42 19.09
N LEU A 22 16.60 -13.51 19.88
CA LEU A 22 17.26 -12.26 20.24
C LEU A 22 18.29 -12.48 21.36
N THR A 23 18.82 -11.39 21.89
CA THR A 23 19.94 -11.42 22.84
C THR A 23 19.48 -11.79 24.25
N SER A 24 20.43 -11.91 25.18
CA SER A 24 20.14 -12.09 26.62
C SER A 24 19.34 -10.95 27.25
N ARG A 25 19.28 -9.78 26.59
CA ARG A 25 18.40 -8.66 26.98
C ARG A 25 16.92 -8.97 26.73
N ASP A 26 16.63 -9.80 25.74
CA ASP A 26 15.28 -10.02 25.20
C ASP A 26 14.69 -11.32 25.74
N VAL A 27 14.74 -11.48 27.07
CA VAL A 27 14.19 -12.63 27.79
C VAL A 27 13.24 -12.11 28.86
N ILE A 28 11.95 -12.40 28.72
CA ILE A 28 10.93 -12.04 29.70
C ILE A 28 11.00 -13.05 30.86
N PRO A 29 11.15 -12.61 32.13
CA PRO A 29 11.11 -13.52 33.26
C PRO A 29 9.82 -14.37 33.29
N PRO A 30 9.88 -15.67 33.63
CA PRO A 30 11.00 -16.39 34.22
C PRO A 30 12.02 -16.98 33.23
N ALA A 31 11.70 -17.14 31.93
CA ALA A 31 12.63 -17.66 30.91
C ALA A 31 12.04 -17.61 29.47
N ARG A 32 11.16 -16.64 29.18
CA ARG A 32 10.47 -16.53 27.89
C ARG A 32 11.35 -15.77 26.91
N GLN A 33 12.10 -16.50 26.09
CA GLN A 33 12.96 -15.93 25.04
C GLN A 33 12.11 -15.26 23.95
N ILE A 34 12.42 -14.00 23.62
CA ILE A 34 11.83 -13.32 22.47
C ILE A 34 12.63 -13.70 21.22
N TYR A 35 11.93 -14.02 20.14
CA TYR A 35 12.52 -14.29 18.83
C TYR A 35 12.25 -13.13 17.88
N GLN A 36 13.06 -13.05 16.83
CA GLN A 36 12.85 -12.15 15.71
C GLN A 36 12.76 -12.93 14.40
N LEU A 37 11.80 -12.53 13.57
CA LEU A 37 11.77 -12.83 12.16
C LEU A 37 12.22 -11.59 11.39
N ILE A 38 13.18 -11.76 10.48
CA ILE A 38 13.55 -10.73 9.52
C ILE A 38 13.22 -11.22 8.11
N ASN A 39 12.22 -10.61 7.51
CA ASN A 39 11.89 -10.80 6.11
C ASN A 39 12.58 -9.70 5.30
N THR A 40 13.29 -10.09 4.25
CA THR A 40 14.00 -9.20 3.33
C THR A 40 13.28 -9.22 1.98
N TYR A 41 12.96 -8.04 1.47
CA TYR A 41 12.25 -7.84 0.21
C TYR A 41 13.10 -6.98 -0.71
N SER A 42 13.11 -7.33 -2.00
CA SER A 42 13.80 -6.54 -3.03
C SER A 42 12.78 -5.93 -3.97
N PHE A 43 12.92 -4.64 -4.28
CA PHE A 43 12.02 -3.95 -5.21
C PHE A 43 12.75 -2.86 -6.00
N HIS A 44 12.22 -2.57 -7.18
CA HIS A 44 12.76 -1.55 -8.09
C HIS A 44 11.84 -0.34 -8.16
N VAL A 45 12.42 0.85 -8.10
CA VAL A 45 11.74 2.12 -8.34
C VAL A 45 12.14 2.61 -9.73
N ALA A 46 11.20 2.60 -10.68
CA ALA A 46 11.48 2.94 -12.07
C ALA A 46 11.70 4.44 -12.31
N LYS A 47 11.07 5.29 -11.50
CA LYS A 47 11.15 6.76 -11.54
C LYS A 47 11.04 7.30 -10.13
N ALA A 48 11.65 8.46 -9.87
CA ALA A 48 11.57 9.11 -8.57
C ALA A 48 10.11 9.27 -8.11
N THR A 49 9.81 8.79 -6.91
CA THR A 49 8.46 8.80 -6.36
C THR A 49 8.45 8.70 -4.84
N GLU A 50 7.29 8.96 -4.26
CA GLU A 50 6.99 8.70 -2.85
C GLU A 50 6.55 7.25 -2.68
N VAL A 51 7.18 6.55 -1.73
CA VAL A 51 6.95 5.15 -1.44
C VAL A 51 6.51 4.95 0.01
N SER A 52 5.47 4.15 0.22
CA SER A 52 4.91 3.79 1.52
C SER A 52 4.71 2.27 1.58
N PRO A 53 5.54 1.53 2.33
CA PRO A 53 5.30 0.11 2.56
C PRO A 53 4.03 -0.13 3.37
N ILE A 54 3.21 -1.08 2.94
CA ILE A 54 1.98 -1.50 3.63
C ILE A 54 2.11 -3.00 3.91
N VAL A 55 2.11 -3.34 5.20
CA VAL A 55 2.10 -4.71 5.70
C VAL A 55 0.71 -5.00 6.25
N SER A 56 -0.25 -5.32 5.37
CA SER A 56 -1.69 -5.31 5.68
C SER A 56 -2.09 -6.14 6.90
N LEU A 57 -1.39 -7.25 7.18
CA LEU A 57 -1.69 -8.11 8.34
C LEU A 57 -1.38 -7.44 9.68
N LEU A 58 -0.48 -6.47 9.67
CA LEU A 58 0.19 -5.92 10.85
C LEU A 58 -0.12 -4.44 11.06
N CYS A 59 -0.37 -3.70 9.98
CA CYS A 59 -0.24 -2.25 9.99
C CYS A 59 -1.37 -1.46 10.69
N ASP A 60 -2.49 -2.08 11.06
CA ASP A 60 -3.64 -1.35 11.64
C ASP A 60 -3.59 -1.25 13.17
N MET A 61 -2.71 -2.01 13.82
CA MET A 61 -2.61 -2.10 15.27
C MET A 61 -1.18 -1.82 15.75
N LEU A 62 -1.07 -1.03 16.82
CA LEU A 62 0.19 -0.80 17.53
C LEU A 62 0.21 -1.53 18.87
N TYR A 63 -0.63 -1.11 19.82
CA TYR A 63 -0.65 -1.69 21.17
C TYR A 63 -1.52 -2.95 21.29
N GLU A 64 -2.51 -3.08 20.42
CA GLU A 64 -3.44 -4.22 20.37
C GLU A 64 -2.91 -5.33 19.44
N SER A 65 -1.73 -5.15 18.86
CA SER A 65 -1.11 -6.16 18.01
C SER A 65 -0.70 -7.36 18.84
N GLU A 66 -1.01 -8.55 18.34
CA GLU A 66 -0.50 -9.81 18.91
C GLU A 66 1.03 -9.89 18.79
N PHE A 67 1.63 -9.17 17.84
CA PHE A 67 3.07 -9.14 17.64
C PHE A 67 3.71 -7.95 18.37
N GLU A 68 4.86 -8.18 19.00
CA GLU A 68 5.52 -7.20 19.87
C GLU A 68 6.19 -6.06 19.09
N ALA A 69 6.53 -6.29 17.82
CA ALA A 69 7.12 -5.31 16.92
C ALA A 69 6.90 -5.71 15.46
N GLN A 70 6.85 -4.72 14.56
CA GLN A 70 6.64 -4.90 13.12
C GLN A 70 7.34 -3.81 12.28
N MET A 71 8.50 -3.37 12.74
CA MET A 71 9.23 -2.25 12.14
C MET A 71 9.83 -2.63 10.79
N TRP A 72 9.64 -1.79 9.79
CA TRP A 72 10.28 -1.92 8.48
C TRP A 72 11.35 -0.85 8.27
N MET A 73 12.36 -1.19 7.48
CA MET A 73 13.44 -0.28 7.09
C MET A 73 13.74 -0.44 5.61
N ILE A 74 13.88 0.67 4.89
CA ILE A 74 14.26 0.67 3.47
C ILE A 74 15.72 1.07 3.35
N TYR A 75 16.49 0.32 2.57
CA TYR A 75 17.88 0.59 2.24
C TYR A 75 18.07 0.73 0.74
N ASN A 76 18.99 1.59 0.31
CA ASN A 76 19.43 1.64 -1.08
C ASN A 76 20.55 0.61 -1.37
N SER A 77 21.00 0.53 -2.63
CA SER A 77 22.06 -0.38 -3.07
C SER A 77 23.41 -0.16 -2.37
N CYS A 78 23.68 1.04 -1.86
CA CYS A 78 24.85 1.36 -1.04
C CYS A 78 24.66 1.00 0.45
N LYS A 79 23.58 0.30 0.81
CA LYS A 79 23.19 -0.05 2.19
C LYS A 79 22.92 1.17 3.08
N GLN A 80 22.66 2.33 2.49
CA GLN A 80 22.25 3.51 3.25
C GLN A 80 20.77 3.39 3.62
N LEU A 81 20.44 3.75 4.85
CA LEU A 81 19.07 3.77 5.34
C LEU A 81 18.30 4.95 4.73
N MET A 82 17.22 4.65 4.03
CA MET A 82 16.37 5.62 3.33
C MET A 82 15.15 6.03 4.15
N GLY A 83 14.62 5.11 4.96
CA GLY A 83 13.44 5.36 5.76
C GLY A 83 13.10 4.20 6.68
N VAL A 84 12.34 4.50 7.72
CA VAL A 84 11.86 3.55 8.74
C VAL A 84 10.39 3.85 8.98
N GLY A 85 9.61 2.80 9.25
CA GLY A 85 8.25 2.96 9.73
C GLY A 85 7.73 1.71 10.41
N ASP A 86 6.47 1.80 10.80
CA ASP A 86 5.78 0.83 11.65
C ASP A 86 4.28 0.84 11.29
N ALA A 87 3.40 0.58 12.26
CA ALA A 87 1.94 0.70 12.16
C ALA A 87 1.49 2.03 11.54
N TYR A 88 0.33 2.02 10.89
CA TYR A 88 -0.32 3.14 10.20
C TYR A 88 0.48 3.64 8.99
N PRO A 89 0.43 2.91 7.86
CA PRO A 89 1.25 3.21 6.68
C PRO A 89 1.04 4.63 6.13
N SER A 90 -0.16 5.19 6.32
CA SER A 90 -0.50 6.57 5.92
C SER A 90 0.32 7.66 6.61
N LYS A 91 1.02 7.33 7.71
CA LYS A 91 1.92 8.25 8.42
C LYS A 91 3.32 8.33 7.82
N TYR A 92 3.68 7.40 6.93
CA TYR A 92 5.02 7.30 6.37
C TYR A 92 4.99 7.50 4.86
N SER A 93 5.93 8.31 4.37
CA SER A 93 6.16 8.51 2.94
C SER A 93 7.64 8.77 2.72
N VAL A 94 8.31 7.87 2.00
CA VAL A 94 9.75 7.93 1.75
C VAL A 94 9.97 8.33 0.29
N LYS A 95 10.65 9.46 0.06
CA LYS A 95 11.03 9.87 -1.29
C LYS A 95 12.22 9.04 -1.77
N LEU A 96 12.02 8.26 -2.82
CA LEU A 96 13.02 7.39 -3.39
C LEU A 96 13.30 7.80 -4.84
N GLU A 97 14.58 7.81 -5.20
CA GLU A 97 15.04 8.00 -6.58
C GLU A 97 14.94 6.70 -7.37
N LYS A 98 15.13 6.78 -8.70
CA LYS A 98 15.22 5.59 -9.54
C LYS A 98 16.35 4.67 -9.05
N GLY A 99 16.05 3.41 -8.80
CA GLY A 99 17.05 2.43 -8.38
C GLY A 99 16.46 1.20 -7.72
N ASP A 100 17.34 0.31 -7.26
CA ASP A 100 17.01 -0.90 -6.53
C ASP A 100 17.12 -0.67 -5.03
N TYR A 101 16.13 -1.20 -4.30
CA TYR A 101 16.01 -1.04 -2.86
C TYR A 101 15.75 -2.37 -2.17
N THR A 102 16.13 -2.41 -0.90
CA THR A 102 15.88 -3.53 0.00
C THR A 102 15.03 -3.07 1.16
N LEU A 103 13.86 -3.67 1.35
CA LEU A 103 13.07 -3.51 2.57
C LEU A 103 13.37 -4.66 3.51
N ARG A 104 13.64 -4.37 4.79
CA ARG A 104 13.72 -5.37 5.85
C ARG A 104 12.59 -5.13 6.85
N LEU A 105 11.74 -6.13 7.03
CA LEU A 105 10.68 -6.14 8.03
C LEU A 105 11.12 -6.99 9.21
N ASN A 106 11.18 -6.40 10.40
CA ASN A 106 11.51 -7.09 11.63
C ASN A 106 10.25 -7.29 12.48
N ILE A 107 9.93 -8.55 12.75
CA ILE A 107 8.77 -8.94 13.56
C ILE A 107 9.26 -9.67 14.78
N ARG A 108 8.76 -9.30 15.96
CA ARG A 108 9.16 -9.91 17.24
C ARG A 108 7.99 -10.60 17.90
N HIS A 109 8.27 -11.75 18.49
CA HIS A 109 7.32 -12.49 19.31
C HIS A 109 8.06 -13.58 20.09
N GLU A 110 7.60 -13.91 21.29
CA GLU A 110 8.11 -15.05 22.05
C GLU A 110 7.69 -16.43 21.52
N ASN A 111 6.49 -16.52 20.93
CA ASN A 111 6.01 -17.75 20.32
C ASN A 111 6.58 -17.87 18.91
N LYS A 112 7.65 -18.63 18.79
CA LYS A 112 8.35 -18.91 17.52
C LYS A 112 7.41 -19.42 16.41
N SER A 113 6.42 -20.25 16.75
CA SER A 113 5.50 -20.83 15.75
C SER A 113 4.60 -19.79 15.07
N LEU A 114 4.31 -18.67 15.74
CA LEU A 114 3.57 -17.57 15.13
C LEU A 114 4.44 -16.81 14.12
N LEU A 115 5.71 -16.63 14.42
CA LEU A 115 6.68 -16.03 13.48
C LEU A 115 6.90 -16.93 12.25
N GLU A 116 6.96 -18.25 12.42
CA GLU A 116 7.11 -19.19 11.28
C GLU A 116 6.00 -19.03 10.24
N LYS A 117 4.76 -18.72 10.66
CA LYS A 117 3.63 -18.45 9.75
C LYS A 117 3.79 -17.18 8.91
N LEU A 118 4.68 -16.27 9.31
CA LEU A 118 4.90 -14.98 8.65
C LEU A 118 6.11 -14.98 7.71
N GLN A 119 6.79 -16.12 7.52
CA GLN A 119 7.98 -16.20 6.65
C GLN A 119 7.71 -15.82 5.20
N GLU A 120 6.49 -16.02 4.72
CA GLU A 120 6.05 -15.70 3.34
C GLU A 120 5.17 -14.45 3.27
N LEU A 121 5.12 -13.65 4.34
CA LEU A 121 4.25 -12.48 4.45
C LEU A 121 4.54 -11.47 3.33
N PRO A 122 3.61 -11.21 2.40
CA PRO A 122 3.83 -10.23 1.35
C PRO A 122 3.74 -8.80 1.88
N VAL A 123 4.40 -7.88 1.18
CA VAL A 123 4.33 -6.43 1.45
C VAL A 123 3.89 -5.72 0.18
N ILE A 124 3.00 -4.75 0.34
CA ILE A 124 2.61 -3.83 -0.74
C ILE A 124 3.58 -2.65 -0.70
N ILE A 125 4.20 -2.33 -1.84
CA ILE A 125 5.05 -1.14 -1.97
C ILE A 125 4.22 -0.07 -2.67
N GLN A 126 3.43 0.70 -1.91
CA GLN A 126 2.59 1.75 -2.49
C GLN A 126 3.49 2.87 -3.03
N GLN A 127 3.35 3.17 -4.32
CA GLN A 127 4.11 4.20 -5.04
C GLN A 127 3.16 5.27 -5.55
N ARG A 128 3.48 6.55 -5.34
CA ARG A 128 2.67 7.64 -5.88
C ARG A 128 2.81 7.71 -7.40
N LEU A 129 1.69 7.85 -8.10
CA LEU A 129 1.70 8.08 -9.54
C LEU A 129 2.19 9.52 -9.83
N PRO A 130 3.02 9.74 -10.87
CA PRO A 130 3.47 11.08 -11.25
C PRO A 130 2.31 12.03 -11.59
N GLN A 131 1.24 11.48 -12.19
CA GLN A 131 -0.02 12.17 -12.42
C GLN A 131 -1.17 11.24 -12.02
N PRO A 132 -2.16 11.70 -11.24
CA PRO A 132 -3.35 10.92 -10.96
C PRO A 132 -4.11 10.56 -12.24
N ILE A 133 -4.59 9.33 -12.32
CA ILE A 133 -5.42 8.87 -13.45
C ILE A 133 -6.88 9.13 -13.10
N THR A 134 -7.49 10.09 -13.79
CA THR A 134 -8.91 10.40 -13.62
C THR A 134 -9.75 9.41 -14.42
N LEU A 135 -10.73 8.78 -13.78
CA LEU A 135 -11.68 7.89 -14.42
C LEU A 135 -12.92 8.67 -14.87
N ASP A 136 -13.41 8.36 -16.06
CA ASP A 136 -14.63 8.95 -16.57
C ASP A 136 -15.85 8.34 -15.86
N VAL A 137 -16.85 9.17 -15.58
CA VAL A 137 -18.07 8.78 -14.88
C VAL A 137 -19.29 8.97 -15.79
N TYR A 138 -20.18 7.99 -15.77
CA TYR A 138 -21.39 7.95 -16.59
C TYR A 138 -22.61 7.59 -15.73
N CYS A 139 -23.81 8.03 -16.15
CA CYS A 139 -25.08 7.62 -15.53
C CYS A 139 -25.80 6.51 -16.31
N SER A 140 -25.21 6.02 -17.41
CA SER A 140 -25.83 5.04 -18.30
C SER A 140 -24.78 4.04 -18.76
N GLN A 141 -25.06 2.74 -18.59
CA GLN A 141 -24.16 1.67 -19.00
C GLN A 141 -23.85 1.69 -20.51
N PRO A 142 -24.83 1.84 -21.43
CA PRO A 142 -24.52 1.99 -22.86
C PRO A 142 -23.56 3.14 -23.16
N GLN A 143 -23.71 4.29 -22.48
CA GLN A 143 -22.81 5.43 -22.67
C GLN A 143 -21.41 5.15 -22.11
N ALA A 144 -21.31 4.43 -21.00
CA ALA A 144 -20.02 4.01 -20.44
C ALA A 144 -19.28 3.03 -21.37
N LEU A 145 -20.01 2.11 -22.02
CA LEU A 145 -19.44 1.12 -22.93
C LEU A 145 -18.92 1.74 -24.23
N THR A 146 -19.62 2.75 -24.76
CA THR A 146 -19.26 3.39 -26.04
C THR A 146 -18.44 4.67 -25.89
N GLY A 147 -18.14 5.09 -24.66
CA GLY A 147 -17.41 6.34 -24.39
C GLY A 147 -18.23 7.59 -24.76
N GLY A 148 -19.55 7.53 -24.59
CA GLY A 148 -20.48 8.60 -24.95
C GLY A 148 -20.51 9.77 -23.95
N LYS A 149 -21.70 10.28 -23.61
CA LYS A 149 -21.85 11.47 -22.78
C LYS A 149 -21.47 11.20 -21.32
N LYS A 150 -20.33 11.76 -20.92
CA LYS A 150 -19.82 11.78 -19.53
C LYS A 150 -20.63 12.72 -18.65
N ILE A 151 -20.56 12.49 -17.34
CA ILE A 151 -21.13 13.38 -16.33
C ILE A 151 -20.05 13.97 -15.42
N SER A 152 -20.15 15.26 -15.12
CA SER A 152 -19.29 15.96 -14.15
C SER A 152 -20.06 16.30 -12.86
N SER A 153 -21.33 16.67 -12.98
CA SER A 153 -22.23 16.93 -11.86
C SER A 153 -23.68 16.64 -12.24
N LEU A 154 -24.47 16.24 -11.26
CA LEU A 154 -25.90 15.98 -11.40
C LEU A 154 -26.57 16.30 -10.06
N PRO A 155 -27.75 16.96 -10.04
CA PRO A 155 -28.54 17.08 -8.82
C PRO A 155 -29.11 15.72 -8.43
N LEU A 156 -29.02 15.36 -7.15
CA LEU A 156 -29.61 14.16 -6.59
C LEU A 156 -30.69 14.57 -5.60
N GLN A 157 -31.95 14.23 -5.89
CA GLN A 157 -33.05 14.47 -4.97
C GLN A 157 -33.08 13.41 -3.87
N SER A 158 -33.51 13.83 -2.67
CA SER A 158 -33.70 12.90 -1.56
C SER A 158 -34.62 11.75 -1.95
N GLY A 159 -34.26 10.53 -1.56
CA GLY A 159 -35.00 9.30 -1.88
C GLY A 159 -34.79 8.77 -3.31
N THR A 160 -33.98 9.42 -4.14
CA THR A 160 -33.66 8.94 -5.50
C THR A 160 -32.35 8.16 -5.51
N LEU A 161 -32.30 7.08 -6.29
CA LEU A 161 -31.08 6.32 -6.55
C LEU A 161 -30.62 6.58 -7.99
N ILE A 162 -29.34 6.89 -8.17
CA ILE A 162 -28.76 7.13 -9.49
C ILE A 162 -27.55 6.21 -9.65
N PRO A 163 -27.55 5.29 -10.63
CA PRO A 163 -26.41 4.44 -10.89
C PRO A 163 -25.27 5.26 -11.50
N LEU A 164 -24.06 4.99 -11.04
CA LEU A 164 -22.83 5.55 -11.57
C LEU A 164 -21.96 4.43 -12.14
N TYR A 165 -21.41 4.65 -13.33
CA TYR A 165 -20.53 3.72 -14.00
C TYR A 165 -19.18 4.41 -14.21
N PHE A 166 -18.11 3.75 -13.78
CA PHE A 166 -16.73 4.20 -13.97
C PHE A 166 -16.09 3.41 -15.11
N THR A 167 -15.31 4.07 -15.95
CA THR A 167 -14.56 3.37 -17.01
C THR A 167 -13.42 2.54 -16.45
N SER A 168 -12.99 1.55 -17.24
CA SER A 168 -11.69 0.94 -17.05
C SER A 168 -10.57 1.98 -17.15
N VAL A 169 -9.40 1.64 -16.63
CA VAL A 169 -8.25 2.53 -16.69
C VAL A 169 -7.77 2.65 -18.15
N PRO A 170 -7.58 3.87 -18.69
CA PRO A 170 -7.16 4.04 -20.07
C PRO A 170 -5.82 3.37 -20.36
N ALA A 171 -5.75 2.61 -21.46
CA ALA A 171 -4.58 1.78 -21.80
C ALA A 171 -3.33 2.62 -22.12
N ASP A 172 -3.49 3.87 -22.54
CA ASP A 172 -2.41 4.83 -22.79
C ASP A 172 -1.81 5.41 -21.50
N LYS A 173 -2.57 5.38 -20.38
CA LYS A 173 -2.14 5.90 -19.07
C LYS A 173 -1.38 4.87 -18.23
N ILE A 174 -1.44 3.60 -18.60
CA ILE A 174 -0.74 2.52 -17.94
C ILE A 174 0.35 1.97 -18.86
N GLY A 175 1.61 2.20 -18.50
CA GLY A 175 2.73 1.54 -19.15
C GLY A 175 2.75 0.05 -18.81
N ARG A 176 2.42 -0.82 -19.77
CA ARG A 176 2.37 -2.29 -19.59
C ARG A 176 3.68 -2.90 -19.11
N SER A 177 4.83 -2.24 -19.34
CA SER A 177 6.15 -2.74 -18.95
C SER A 177 6.39 -2.78 -17.43
N ASN A 178 5.59 -2.05 -16.64
CA ASN A 178 5.83 -1.87 -15.20
C ASN A 178 4.74 -2.52 -14.34
N LEU A 179 3.78 -3.22 -14.94
CA LEU A 179 2.75 -3.94 -14.21
C LEU A 179 3.13 -5.41 -14.04
N THR A 180 3.04 -5.89 -12.81
CA THR A 180 3.17 -7.30 -12.45
C THR A 180 1.81 -7.91 -12.16
N ILE A 181 1.72 -9.25 -12.18
CA ILE A 181 0.48 -9.94 -11.80
C ILE A 181 0.14 -9.61 -10.34
N GLY A 182 -1.12 -9.29 -10.07
CA GLY A 182 -1.59 -8.90 -8.73
C GLY A 182 -1.35 -7.44 -8.36
N HIS A 183 -0.82 -6.62 -9.29
CA HIS A 183 -0.64 -5.19 -9.10
C HIS A 183 -1.99 -4.46 -9.09
N THR A 184 -2.22 -3.63 -8.07
CA THR A 184 -3.43 -2.80 -7.93
C THR A 184 -3.14 -1.32 -8.11
N LEU A 185 -4.16 -0.57 -8.52
CA LEU A 185 -4.15 0.89 -8.49
C LEU A 185 -5.19 1.36 -7.49
N THR A 186 -4.82 2.31 -6.64
CA THR A 186 -5.70 2.82 -5.58
C THR A 186 -5.79 4.33 -5.61
N GLY A 187 -6.84 4.86 -5.02
CA GLY A 187 -7.13 6.28 -5.00
C GLY A 187 -8.46 6.58 -4.33
N THR A 188 -9.13 7.64 -4.76
CA THR A 188 -10.32 8.16 -4.07
C THR A 188 -11.46 8.40 -5.04
N VAL A 189 -12.70 8.18 -4.56
CA VAL A 189 -13.92 8.55 -5.26
C VAL A 189 -14.69 9.52 -4.39
N THR A 190 -14.97 10.70 -4.91
CA THR A 190 -15.64 11.78 -4.20
C THR A 190 -17.00 12.05 -4.85
N PHE A 191 -18.05 12.14 -4.05
CA PHE A 191 -19.42 12.31 -4.57
C PHE A 191 -19.92 13.73 -4.39
N ALA A 192 -19.53 14.39 -3.29
CA ALA A 192 -19.92 15.76 -3.02
C ALA A 192 -19.45 16.73 -4.11
N LYS A 193 -20.35 17.63 -4.53
CA LYS A 193 -19.99 18.74 -5.42
C LYS A 193 -19.25 19.83 -4.67
N ASP A 194 -19.68 20.12 -3.44
CA ASP A 194 -19.16 21.16 -2.57
C ASP A 194 -17.73 20.88 -2.09
N GLU A 195 -16.87 21.90 -2.03
CA GLU A 195 -15.46 21.74 -1.71
C GLU A 195 -15.19 21.27 -0.27
N LEU A 196 -16.01 21.65 0.70
CA LEU A 196 -15.88 21.17 2.07
C LEU A 196 -16.27 19.70 2.14
N GLY A 197 -17.36 19.33 1.44
CA GLY A 197 -17.75 17.93 1.26
C GLY A 197 -16.65 17.08 0.59
N ARG A 198 -15.95 17.63 -0.41
CA ARG A 198 -14.85 16.90 -1.08
C ARG A 198 -13.64 16.62 -0.21
N LYS A 199 -13.42 17.39 0.86
CA LYS A 199 -12.26 17.23 1.76
C LYS A 199 -12.49 16.16 2.83
N VAL A 200 -13.75 15.78 3.06
CA VAL A 200 -14.15 14.78 4.05
C VAL A 200 -14.55 13.45 3.40
N ASP A 201 -14.80 13.45 2.09
CA ASP A 201 -15.02 12.28 1.22
C ASP A 201 -13.70 11.58 0.83
#